data_AF-A0A6J6HJN4-F1
#
_entry.id   AF-A0A6J6HJN4-F1
#
_cell.length_a   1.000
_cell.length_b   1.000
_cell.length_c   1.000
_cell.angle_alpha   90.00
_cell.angle_beta   90.00
_cell.angle_gamma   90.00
#
_symmetry.space_group_name_H-M   'P 1'
#
loop_
_entity.id
_entity.type
_entity.pdbx_description
1 polymer ?
#
loop_
_entity_poly.entity_id
_entity_poly.type
_entity_poly.pdbx_seq_one_letter_code
_entity_poly.pdbx_strand_id
1 'polypeptide(L)'
;MKARELGPKSVVVGDRVGLVGDVSGKTDSLARIVLINERRNSLSRTVDDAAKVERTIVANIDQLVIVVAATNPPPRRGLIDRFLVSAFNESIAPIILVTKTDLGQIPEFMEEYKTLGVKILTTAIKSESKEQDLQRLHEMLTGKISVLVGHSGVGKSTLINAIVPQADRATGVINDVSGRGRHTSSSAVALPLFSPAHVGAIGWVIDTPGIRAFGLSHIDPNRIVAAFEDLSPIAATCMTNCAHHGAGCQLDIWAAPNGVVDEMRAARVASLRSLLDAPKAELEQ
;
A
#
# COMPACT_ATOMS: atom_id res chain seq x y z
N MET A 1 -13.89 25.49 -26.43
CA MET A 1 -13.33 24.23 -25.87
C MET A 1 -14.42 23.16 -26.02
N LYS A 2 -14.24 22.14 -26.88
CA LYS A 2 -15.23 21.05 -27.00
C LYS A 2 -15.00 20.08 -25.84
N ALA A 3 -16.04 19.81 -25.05
CA ALA A 3 -15.99 18.84 -23.97
C ALA A 3 -15.62 17.46 -24.55
N ARG A 4 -14.50 16.88 -24.12
CA ARG A 4 -14.11 15.52 -24.49
C ARG A 4 -14.91 14.56 -23.60
N GLU A 5 -15.61 13.61 -24.21
CA GLU A 5 -16.33 12.59 -23.44
C GLU A 5 -15.34 11.84 -22.54
N LEU A 6 -15.62 11.82 -21.23
CA LEU A 6 -14.90 11.00 -20.27
C LEU A 6 -15.33 9.55 -20.49
N GLY A 7 -14.43 8.72 -21.00
CA GLY A 7 -14.70 7.30 -21.19
C GLY A 7 -14.95 6.60 -19.83
N PRO A 8 -15.85 5.60 -19.77
CA PRO A 8 -16.25 4.91 -18.54
C PRO A 8 -15.12 4.15 -17.81
N LYS A 9 -13.95 4.01 -18.44
CA LYS A 9 -12.75 3.38 -17.86
C LYS A 9 -11.76 4.38 -17.24
N SER A 10 -12.06 5.68 -17.27
CA SER A 10 -11.12 6.72 -16.86
C SER A 10 -11.15 7.06 -15.37
N VAL A 11 -12.29 6.86 -14.69
CA VAL A 11 -12.46 7.22 -13.27
C VAL A 11 -12.14 6.02 -12.37
N VAL A 12 -11.33 6.26 -11.35
CA VAL A 12 -10.99 5.26 -10.32
C VAL A 12 -11.27 5.80 -8.93
N VAL A 13 -11.29 4.91 -7.94
CA VAL A 13 -11.48 5.31 -6.55
C VAL A 13 -10.32 6.22 -6.12
N GLY A 14 -10.65 7.33 -5.48
CA GLY A 14 -9.68 8.34 -5.05
C GLY A 14 -9.43 9.47 -6.06
N ASP A 15 -9.99 9.40 -7.28
CA ASP A 15 -9.93 10.54 -8.21
C ASP A 15 -10.61 11.79 -7.62
N ARG A 16 -9.95 12.94 -7.79
CA ARG A 16 -10.54 14.25 -7.52
C ARG A 16 -11.25 14.71 -8.76
N VAL A 17 -12.56 14.93 -8.67
CA VAL A 17 -13.40 15.19 -9.84
C VAL A 17 -14.15 16.51 -9.74
N GLY A 18 -14.34 17.16 -10.89
CA GLY A 18 -15.28 18.25 -11.05
C GLY A 18 -16.68 17.71 -11.34
N LEU A 19 -17.68 18.18 -10.60
CA LEU A 19 -19.08 17.77 -10.74
C LEU A 19 -19.95 18.94 -11.21
N VAL A 20 -20.98 18.62 -11.99
CA VAL A 20 -22.10 19.52 -12.32
C VAL A 20 -23.44 18.83 -12.04
N GLY A 21 -24.49 19.60 -11.77
CA GLY A 21 -25.81 19.07 -11.39
C GLY A 21 -26.08 19.20 -9.89
N ASP A 22 -26.98 18.38 -9.36
CA ASP A 22 -27.33 18.40 -7.95
C ASP A 22 -26.36 17.51 -7.14
N VAL A 23 -25.51 18.17 -6.36
CA VAL A 23 -24.52 17.52 -5.47
C VAL A 23 -24.99 17.47 -4.01
N SER A 24 -26.28 17.72 -3.75
CA SER A 24 -26.82 17.75 -2.38
C SER A 24 -26.86 16.38 -1.70
N GLY A 25 -26.79 15.28 -2.48
CA GLY A 25 -26.85 13.91 -1.97
C GLY A 25 -28.25 13.47 -1.49
N LYS A 26 -29.29 14.24 -1.81
CA LYS A 26 -30.70 13.86 -1.53
C LYS A 26 -31.16 12.76 -2.48
N THR A 27 -32.22 12.05 -2.12
CA THR A 27 -32.89 11.11 -3.03
C THR A 27 -33.20 11.80 -4.35
N ASP A 28 -32.95 11.11 -5.46
CA ASP A 28 -33.11 11.60 -6.85
C ASP A 28 -32.18 12.76 -7.26
N SER A 29 -31.20 13.15 -6.42
CA SER A 29 -30.13 14.04 -6.86
C SER A 29 -29.26 13.37 -7.92
N LEU A 30 -28.99 14.09 -9.02
CA LEU A 30 -28.16 13.61 -10.11
C LEU A 30 -27.06 14.62 -10.41
N ALA A 31 -25.82 14.15 -10.36
CA ALA A 31 -24.64 14.89 -10.76
C ALA A 31 -23.88 14.15 -11.86
N ARG A 32 -23.07 14.88 -12.62
CA ARG A 32 -22.20 14.35 -13.69
C ARG A 32 -20.77 14.76 -13.44
N ILE A 33 -19.85 13.82 -13.64
CA ILE A 33 -18.41 14.10 -13.67
C ILE A 33 -18.09 14.78 -14.99
N VAL A 34 -17.50 15.97 -14.92
CA VAL A 34 -17.10 16.77 -16.09
C VAL A 34 -15.59 16.91 -16.22
N LEU A 35 -14.86 16.65 -15.14
CA LEU A 35 -13.40 16.76 -15.07
C LEU A 35 -12.85 15.72 -14.11
N ILE A 36 -11.71 15.13 -14.47
CA ILE A 36 -10.84 14.38 -13.56
C ILE A 36 -9.57 15.20 -13.41
N ASN A 37 -9.23 15.61 -12.19
CA ASN A 37 -8.01 16.35 -11.93
C ASN A 37 -6.79 15.45 -12.08
N GLU A 38 -5.63 16.06 -12.27
CA GLU A 38 -4.36 15.33 -12.33
C GLU A 38 -4.14 14.50 -11.06
N ARG A 39 -3.70 13.25 -11.24
CA ARG A 39 -3.42 12.31 -10.16
C ARG A 39 -2.00 12.57 -9.66
N ARG A 40 -1.83 12.70 -8.34
CA ARG A 40 -0.49 12.80 -7.75
C ARG A 40 0.29 11.48 -7.77
N ASN A 41 -0.42 10.36 -7.69
CA ASN A 41 0.10 9.00 -7.71
C ASN A 41 -1.06 8.01 -7.96
N SER A 42 -0.75 6.76 -8.32
CA SER A 42 -1.78 5.74 -8.53
C SER A 42 -1.26 4.31 -8.40
N LEU A 43 -2.12 3.38 -8.02
CA LEU A 43 -1.80 1.96 -8.01
C LEU A 43 -2.54 1.23 -9.12
N SER A 44 -1.80 0.42 -9.86
CA SER A 44 -2.27 -0.36 -11.00
C SER A 44 -2.08 -1.86 -10.78
N ARG A 45 -3.01 -2.68 -11.28
CA ARG A 45 -2.77 -4.12 -11.45
C ARG A 45 -2.47 -4.43 -12.90
N THR A 46 -1.60 -5.41 -13.11
CA THR A 46 -1.50 -6.09 -14.39
C THR A 46 -2.77 -6.91 -14.62
N VAL A 47 -3.44 -6.68 -15.75
CA VAL A 47 -4.67 -7.40 -16.10
C VAL A 47 -4.34 -8.58 -17.03
N ASP A 48 -3.26 -8.46 -17.79
CA ASP A 48 -2.76 -9.46 -18.74
C ASP A 48 -1.25 -9.26 -18.90
N ASP A 49 -0.46 -10.25 -18.46
CA ASP A 49 1.00 -10.21 -18.50
C ASP A 49 1.55 -10.20 -19.94
N ALA A 50 0.81 -10.81 -20.89
CA ALA A 50 1.21 -10.85 -22.30
C ALA A 50 0.99 -9.51 -23.00
N ALA A 51 -0.04 -8.76 -22.59
CA ALA A 51 -0.40 -7.49 -23.20
C ALA A 51 0.24 -6.26 -22.52
N LYS A 52 0.92 -6.43 -21.38
CA LYS A 52 1.42 -5.34 -20.52
C LYS A 52 0.36 -4.27 -20.24
N VAL A 53 -0.91 -4.67 -20.17
CA VAL A 53 -2.00 -3.74 -19.92
C VAL A 53 -2.18 -3.59 -18.42
N GLU A 54 -1.67 -2.48 -17.91
CA GLU A 54 -1.95 -2.04 -16.55
C GLU A 54 -3.29 -1.34 -16.46
N ARG A 55 -4.02 -1.64 -15.39
CA ARG A 55 -5.27 -0.95 -15.06
C ARG A 55 -5.14 -0.30 -13.71
N THR A 56 -5.19 1.03 -13.69
CA THR A 56 -5.29 1.80 -12.46
C THR A 56 -6.54 1.39 -11.69
N ILE A 57 -6.37 1.21 -10.39
CA ILE A 57 -7.43 0.77 -9.48
C ILE A 57 -7.77 1.87 -8.49
N VAL A 58 -6.74 2.57 -8.01
CA VAL A 58 -6.86 3.62 -7.00
C VAL A 58 -5.89 4.75 -7.32
N ALA A 59 -6.29 5.99 -7.05
CA ALA A 59 -5.48 7.18 -7.24
C ALA A 59 -5.45 8.07 -5.99
N ASN A 60 -4.49 9.00 -5.96
CA ASN A 60 -4.34 10.01 -4.91
C ASN A 60 -4.22 9.44 -3.50
N ILE A 61 -3.32 8.48 -3.32
CA ILE A 61 -3.12 7.69 -2.12
C ILE A 61 -2.07 8.35 -1.22
N ASP A 62 -2.40 8.55 0.07
CA ASP A 62 -1.46 9.10 1.05
C ASP A 62 -0.57 8.01 1.61
N GLN A 63 -1.17 6.87 1.92
CA GLN A 63 -0.48 5.77 2.56
C GLN A 63 -0.97 4.40 2.08
N LEU A 64 -0.04 3.47 1.93
CA LEU A 64 -0.30 2.07 1.65
C LEU A 64 -0.15 1.28 2.94
N VAL A 65 -1.26 0.78 3.48
CA VAL A 65 -1.28 -0.02 4.70
C VAL A 65 -1.20 -1.51 4.31
N ILE A 66 -0.02 -2.08 4.50
CA ILE A 66 0.29 -3.49 4.24
C ILE A 66 -0.10 -4.31 5.47
N VAL A 67 -1.27 -4.93 5.39
CA VAL A 67 -1.83 -5.75 6.47
C VAL A 67 -1.25 -7.17 6.39
N VAL A 68 -0.54 -7.57 7.43
CA VAL A 68 -0.03 -8.92 7.64
C VAL A 68 -0.52 -9.45 8.99
N ALA A 69 -0.62 -10.77 9.15
CA ALA A 69 -0.94 -11.35 10.45
C ALA A 69 0.32 -11.95 11.07
N ALA A 70 0.50 -11.81 12.38
CA ALA A 70 1.58 -12.47 13.11
C ALA A 70 1.54 -14.00 12.93
N THR A 71 0.32 -14.56 12.81
CA THR A 71 0.09 -15.97 12.54
C THR A 71 -1.16 -16.21 11.70
N ASN A 72 -1.21 -17.36 11.03
CA ASN A 72 -2.37 -17.88 10.30
C ASN A 72 -3.06 -16.89 9.34
N PRO A 73 -2.44 -16.57 8.19
CA PRO A 73 -1.14 -17.03 7.71
C PRO A 73 0.02 -16.17 8.25
N PRO A 74 1.23 -16.74 8.40
CA PRO A 74 2.41 -15.95 8.77
C PRO A 74 2.77 -14.92 7.69
N PRO A 75 3.45 -13.81 8.06
CA PRO A 75 3.90 -12.80 7.11
C PRO A 75 4.86 -13.40 6.07
N ARG A 76 4.73 -12.97 4.80
CA ARG A 76 5.59 -13.44 3.70
C ARG A 76 6.45 -12.28 3.20
N ARG A 77 7.77 -12.40 3.36
CA ARG A 77 8.76 -11.36 2.99
C ARG A 77 8.56 -10.85 1.56
N GLY A 78 8.58 -11.76 0.58
CA GLY A 78 8.38 -11.39 -0.83
C GLY A 78 7.01 -10.77 -1.17
N LEU A 79 5.97 -10.92 -0.34
CA LEU A 79 4.72 -10.17 -0.56
C LEU A 79 4.84 -8.73 -0.04
N ILE A 80 5.45 -8.57 1.13
CA ILE A 80 5.69 -7.26 1.74
C ILE A 80 6.61 -6.44 0.85
N ASP A 81 7.74 -7.01 0.43
CA ASP A 81 8.72 -6.35 -0.45
C ASP A 81 8.07 -5.81 -1.72
N ARG A 82 7.20 -6.60 -2.37
CA ARG A 82 6.49 -6.17 -3.59
C ARG A 82 5.57 -4.97 -3.35
N PHE A 83 4.86 -4.93 -2.21
CA PHE A 83 4.05 -3.78 -1.85
C PHE A 83 4.91 -2.56 -1.52
N LEU A 84 6.04 -2.74 -0.84
CA LEU A 84 6.98 -1.65 -0.54
C LEU A 84 7.55 -1.05 -1.81
N VAL A 85 8.00 -1.89 -2.74
CA VAL A 85 8.49 -1.45 -4.05
C VAL A 85 7.41 -0.64 -4.80
N SER A 86 6.17 -1.12 -4.82
CA SER A 86 5.05 -0.41 -5.45
C SER A 86 4.80 0.94 -4.78
N ALA A 87 4.83 0.99 -3.44
CA ALA A 87 4.63 2.22 -2.68
C ALA A 87 5.73 3.24 -2.97
N PHE A 88 7.00 2.82 -2.93
CA PHE A 88 8.15 3.69 -3.19
C PHE A 88 8.18 4.19 -4.64
N ASN A 89 7.90 3.33 -5.62
CA ASN A 89 7.81 3.72 -7.03
C ASN A 89 6.74 4.81 -7.27
N GLU A 90 5.65 4.77 -6.51
CA GLU A 90 4.54 5.73 -6.60
C GLU A 90 4.62 6.86 -5.58
N SER A 91 5.73 6.96 -4.82
CA SER A 91 5.89 7.94 -3.74
C SER A 91 4.73 7.95 -2.74
N ILE A 92 4.23 6.76 -2.39
CA ILE A 92 3.20 6.52 -1.39
C ILE A 92 3.88 6.07 -0.10
N ALA A 93 3.50 6.63 1.06
CA ALA A 93 4.08 6.23 2.34
C ALA A 93 3.61 4.81 2.74
N PRO A 94 4.51 3.80 2.84
CA PRO A 94 4.13 2.47 3.28
C PRO A 94 4.06 2.38 4.81
N ILE A 95 3.08 1.63 5.31
CA ILE A 95 2.93 1.27 6.71
C ILE A 95 2.64 -0.22 6.78
N ILE A 96 3.39 -0.97 7.57
CA ILE A 96 3.08 -2.37 7.85
C ILE A 96 2.22 -2.42 9.10
N LEU A 97 1.04 -3.04 8.98
CA LEU A 97 0.15 -3.29 10.11
C LEU A 97 0.10 -4.79 10.40
N VAL A 98 0.65 -5.20 11.54
CA VAL A 98 0.67 -6.58 11.99
C VAL A 98 -0.54 -6.86 12.87
N THR A 99 -1.43 -7.72 12.41
CA THR A 99 -2.63 -8.15 13.11
C THR A 99 -2.41 -9.46 13.87
N LYS A 100 -3.37 -9.85 14.71
CA LYS A 100 -3.38 -11.13 15.45
C LYS A 100 -2.15 -11.31 16.36
N THR A 101 -1.60 -10.21 16.87
CA THR A 101 -0.47 -10.24 17.82
C THR A 101 -0.89 -10.84 19.17
N ASP A 102 -2.19 -10.98 19.42
CA ASP A 102 -2.76 -11.77 20.51
C ASP A 102 -2.63 -13.29 20.32
N LEU A 103 -2.40 -13.77 19.09
CA LEU A 103 -2.41 -15.20 18.75
C LEU A 103 -1.03 -15.75 18.35
N GLY A 104 -0.05 -14.88 18.12
CA GLY A 104 1.27 -15.30 17.64
C GLY A 104 2.32 -14.21 17.75
N GLN A 105 3.58 -14.62 17.71
CA GLN A 105 4.72 -13.73 17.74
C GLN A 105 5.00 -13.13 16.36
N ILE A 106 5.51 -11.90 16.35
CA ILE A 106 5.94 -11.23 15.14
C ILE A 106 7.28 -11.86 14.71
N PRO A 107 7.43 -12.31 13.45
CA PRO A 107 8.70 -12.85 12.98
C PRO A 107 9.83 -11.82 13.08
N GLU A 108 11.03 -12.26 13.47
CA GLU A 108 12.20 -11.38 13.68
C GLU A 108 12.57 -10.57 12.42
N PHE A 109 12.44 -11.15 11.23
CA PHE A 109 12.74 -10.45 9.97
C PHE A 109 11.89 -9.19 9.77
N MET A 110 10.77 -9.03 10.48
CA MET A 110 9.95 -7.82 10.41
C MET A 110 10.71 -6.59 10.90
N GLU A 111 11.65 -6.75 11.82
CA GLU A 111 12.51 -5.67 12.32
C GLU A 111 13.38 -5.06 11.22
N GLU A 112 13.72 -5.84 10.19
CA GLU A 112 14.48 -5.35 9.03
C GLU A 112 13.75 -4.21 8.32
N TYR A 113 12.41 -4.21 8.28
CA TYR A 113 11.63 -3.13 7.66
C TYR A 113 11.66 -1.82 8.45
N LYS A 114 11.96 -1.86 9.75
CA LYS A 114 12.20 -0.60 10.49
C LYS A 114 13.45 0.08 9.98
N THR A 115 14.47 -0.71 9.62
CA THR A 115 15.68 -0.14 9.01
C THR A 115 15.33 0.51 7.68
N LEU A 116 14.32 0.04 6.94
CA LEU A 116 13.79 0.66 5.72
C LEU A 116 13.08 2.02 5.92
N GLY A 117 12.95 2.51 7.17
CA GLY A 117 12.15 3.69 7.50
C GLY A 117 10.64 3.41 7.43
N VAL A 118 10.23 2.15 7.30
CA VAL A 118 8.83 1.75 7.24
C VAL A 118 8.27 1.69 8.65
N LYS A 119 7.15 2.37 8.87
CA LYS A 119 6.44 2.31 10.15
C LYS A 119 5.77 0.94 10.30
N ILE A 120 6.00 0.30 11.44
CA ILE A 120 5.34 -0.95 11.81
C ILE A 120 4.42 -0.68 12.99
N LEU A 121 3.14 -0.97 12.80
CA LEU A 121 2.13 -0.91 13.85
C LEU A 121 1.60 -2.32 14.12
N THR A 122 1.13 -2.53 15.33
CA THR A 122 0.55 -3.80 15.78
C THR A 122 -0.91 -3.59 16.18
N THR A 123 -1.73 -4.62 15.98
CA THR A 123 -3.10 -4.61 16.47
C THR A 123 -3.54 -5.99 16.95
N ALA A 124 -4.08 -6.01 18.16
CA ALA A 124 -4.67 -7.18 18.79
C ALA A 124 -6.17 -6.95 19.00
N ILE A 125 -6.94 -7.03 17.90
CA ILE A 125 -8.38 -6.68 17.86
C ILE A 125 -9.24 -7.50 18.85
N LYS A 126 -8.77 -8.68 19.29
CA LYS A 126 -9.48 -9.56 20.23
C LYS A 126 -8.97 -9.47 21.69
N SER A 127 -8.07 -8.54 21.98
CA SER A 127 -7.49 -8.38 23.31
C SER A 127 -8.03 -7.14 24.03
N GLU A 128 -7.66 -6.98 25.30
CA GLU A 128 -7.98 -5.80 26.11
C GLU A 128 -7.32 -4.50 25.57
N SER A 129 -6.31 -4.59 24.69
CA SER A 129 -5.67 -3.42 24.08
C SER A 129 -6.44 -2.83 22.88
N LYS A 130 -7.57 -3.45 22.49
CA LYS A 130 -8.31 -3.12 21.28
C LYS A 130 -8.62 -1.62 21.16
N GLU A 131 -9.20 -0.99 22.18
CA GLU A 131 -9.56 0.43 22.12
C GLU A 131 -8.35 1.34 21.91
N GLN A 132 -7.22 1.05 22.57
CA GLN A 132 -5.99 1.83 22.39
C GLN A 132 -5.39 1.64 20.98
N ASP A 133 -5.42 0.42 20.46
CA ASP A 133 -4.94 0.12 19.10
C ASP A 133 -5.82 0.79 18.04
N LEU A 134 -7.14 0.75 18.22
CA LEU A 134 -8.08 1.44 17.33
C LEU A 134 -7.91 2.96 17.37
N GLN A 135 -7.66 3.54 18.54
CA GLN A 135 -7.37 4.96 18.65
C GLN A 135 -6.14 5.36 17.84
N ARG A 136 -5.02 4.64 18.00
CA ARG A 136 -3.79 4.87 17.22
C ARG A 136 -4.02 4.72 15.72
N LEU A 137 -4.83 3.74 15.31
CA LEU A 137 -5.21 3.55 13.91
C LEU A 137 -6.06 4.72 13.39
N HIS A 138 -7.03 5.19 14.15
CA HIS A 138 -7.83 6.37 13.79
C HIS A 138 -6.94 7.60 13.62
N GLU A 139 -6.01 7.87 14.54
CA GLU A 139 -5.05 8.96 14.43
C GLU A 139 -4.18 8.85 13.17
N MET A 140 -3.69 7.64 12.87
CA MET A 140 -2.88 7.38 11.68
C MET A 140 -3.65 7.62 10.37
N LEU A 141 -4.94 7.27 10.33
CA LEU A 141 -5.81 7.34 9.14
C LEU A 141 -6.49 8.69 8.94
N THR A 142 -6.61 9.50 10.00
CA THR A 142 -7.26 10.81 9.95
C THR A 142 -6.54 11.74 8.97
N GLY A 143 -7.32 12.44 8.16
CA GLY A 143 -6.86 13.38 7.13
C GLY A 143 -6.30 12.73 5.88
N LYS A 144 -6.36 11.40 5.75
CA LYS A 144 -5.65 10.65 4.69
C LYS A 144 -6.54 9.69 3.90
N ILE A 145 -6.12 9.43 2.67
CA ILE A 145 -6.61 8.35 1.81
C ILE A 145 -5.66 7.16 1.96
N SER A 146 -6.14 6.09 2.59
CA SER A 146 -5.33 4.93 2.98
C SER A 146 -5.79 3.69 2.24
N VAL A 147 -4.89 3.04 1.50
CA VAL A 147 -5.22 1.79 0.79
C VAL A 147 -4.78 0.59 1.62
N LEU A 148 -5.68 -0.35 1.89
CA LEU A 148 -5.38 -1.56 2.65
C LEU A 148 -5.14 -2.76 1.73
N VAL A 149 -3.90 -3.25 1.73
CA VAL A 149 -3.47 -4.43 0.97
C VAL A 149 -3.02 -5.53 1.91
N GLY A 150 -2.99 -6.77 1.42
CA GLY A 150 -2.63 -7.92 2.24
C GLY A 150 -3.29 -9.20 1.74
N HIS A 151 -2.74 -10.34 2.14
CA HIS A 151 -3.26 -11.64 1.72
C HIS A 151 -4.65 -11.93 2.30
N SER A 152 -5.36 -12.91 1.74
CA SER A 152 -6.60 -13.39 2.35
C SER A 152 -6.31 -13.96 3.74
N GLY A 153 -7.23 -13.78 4.69
CA GLY A 153 -7.12 -14.34 6.04
C GLY A 153 -6.25 -13.56 7.03
N VAL A 154 -5.55 -12.51 6.61
CA VAL A 154 -4.71 -11.66 7.52
C VAL A 154 -5.53 -10.75 8.46
N GLY A 155 -6.86 -10.82 8.44
CA GLY A 155 -7.72 -10.01 9.32
C GLY A 155 -8.08 -8.62 8.78
N LYS A 156 -7.85 -8.32 7.49
CA LYS A 156 -8.19 -7.02 6.86
C LYS A 156 -9.68 -6.65 6.99
N SER A 157 -10.60 -7.56 6.69
CA SER A 157 -12.05 -7.28 6.82
C SER A 157 -12.47 -7.03 8.28
N THR A 158 -11.91 -7.81 9.21
CA THR A 158 -12.14 -7.62 10.65
C THR A 158 -11.65 -6.26 11.12
N LEU A 159 -10.46 -5.85 10.66
CA LEU A 159 -9.90 -4.53 10.91
C LEU A 159 -10.79 -3.41 10.34
N ILE A 160 -11.22 -3.55 9.09
CA ILE A 160 -12.09 -2.56 8.44
C ILE A 160 -13.39 -2.39 9.23
N ASN A 161 -14.03 -3.48 9.65
CA ASN A 161 -15.27 -3.39 10.45
C ASN A 161 -15.02 -2.78 11.83
N ALA A 162 -13.84 -2.95 12.42
CA ALA A 162 -13.51 -2.33 13.69
C ALA A 162 -13.31 -0.81 13.56
N ILE A 163 -12.73 -0.34 12.45
CA ILE A 163 -12.43 1.08 12.19
C ILE A 163 -13.64 1.80 11.58
N VAL A 164 -14.41 1.12 10.74
CA VAL A 164 -15.61 1.61 10.08
C VAL A 164 -16.77 0.66 10.42
N PRO A 165 -17.40 0.79 11.60
CA PRO A 165 -18.47 -0.11 12.03
C PRO A 165 -19.63 -0.23 11.06
N GLN A 166 -19.92 0.84 10.31
CA GLN A 166 -20.98 0.89 9.29
C GLN A 166 -20.61 0.22 7.96
N ALA A 167 -19.37 -0.25 7.78
CA ALA A 167 -18.93 -0.85 6.52
C ALA A 167 -19.53 -2.24 6.25
N ASP A 168 -20.04 -2.92 7.29
CA ASP A 168 -20.66 -4.25 7.27
C ASP A 168 -19.98 -5.24 6.30
N ARG A 169 -18.65 -5.32 6.34
CA ARG A 169 -17.91 -6.24 5.47
C ARG A 169 -18.12 -7.66 5.97
N ALA A 170 -18.37 -8.59 5.04
CA ALA A 170 -18.45 -10.00 5.36
C ALA A 170 -17.17 -10.47 6.11
N THR A 171 -17.30 -10.75 7.40
CA THR A 171 -16.28 -11.39 8.24
C THR A 171 -16.68 -12.84 8.45
N GLY A 172 -16.44 -13.68 7.44
CA GLY A 172 -16.81 -15.10 7.46
C GLY A 172 -15.59 -15.98 7.24
N VAL A 173 -15.48 -17.00 8.09
CA VAL A 173 -14.57 -18.15 7.99
C VAL A 173 -14.57 -18.70 6.56
N ILE A 174 -13.40 -19.18 6.11
CA ILE A 174 -13.15 -19.80 4.81
C ILE A 174 -14.39 -20.62 4.39
N ASN A 175 -15.09 -20.16 3.35
CA ASN A 175 -16.18 -20.92 2.75
C ASN A 175 -15.56 -22.09 1.97
N ASP A 176 -15.26 -23.17 2.68
CA ASP A 176 -14.83 -24.46 2.13
C ASP A 176 -16.02 -25.30 1.59
N VAL A 177 -17.23 -24.72 1.51
CA VAL A 177 -18.43 -25.46 1.11
C VAL A 177 -19.28 -24.63 0.15
N SER A 178 -18.98 -24.71 -1.15
CA SER A 178 -20.00 -24.70 -2.22
C SER A 178 -19.45 -24.98 -3.62
N GLY A 179 -18.14 -24.99 -3.84
CA GLY A 179 -17.55 -25.36 -5.14
C GLY A 179 -17.98 -24.49 -6.33
N ARG A 180 -18.72 -23.40 -6.11
CA ARG A 180 -19.13 -22.41 -7.11
C ARG A 180 -19.22 -21.02 -6.47
N GLY A 181 -18.06 -20.46 -6.14
CA GLY A 181 -17.92 -19.09 -5.65
C GLY A 181 -17.96 -18.08 -6.81
N ARG A 182 -19.14 -17.54 -7.08
CA ARG A 182 -19.40 -16.39 -7.95
C ARG A 182 -18.47 -15.23 -7.57
N HIS A 183 -17.64 -14.79 -8.51
CA HIS A 183 -16.67 -13.70 -8.41
C HIS A 183 -16.97 -12.67 -7.30
N THR A 184 -16.17 -12.69 -6.23
CA THR A 184 -16.16 -11.66 -5.20
C THR A 184 -15.73 -10.32 -5.81
N SER A 185 -16.47 -9.25 -5.53
CA SER A 185 -16.41 -7.93 -6.17
C SER A 185 -14.97 -7.41 -6.37
N SER A 186 -14.54 -7.31 -7.63
CA SER A 186 -13.15 -7.04 -8.06
C SER A 186 -12.78 -5.54 -8.14
N SER A 187 -13.59 -4.68 -7.51
CA SER A 187 -13.44 -3.21 -7.54
C SER A 187 -13.07 -2.69 -6.16
N ALA A 188 -12.13 -1.75 -6.12
CA ALA A 188 -11.80 -1.03 -4.90
C ALA A 188 -13.04 -0.29 -4.36
N VAL A 189 -13.12 -0.12 -3.05
CA VAL A 189 -14.22 0.59 -2.39
C VAL A 189 -13.64 1.55 -1.36
N ALA A 190 -13.99 2.83 -1.47
CA ALA A 190 -13.66 3.84 -0.48
C ALA A 190 -14.71 3.84 0.64
N LEU A 191 -14.24 3.71 1.87
CA LEU A 191 -15.04 3.72 3.09
C LEU A 191 -14.70 5.00 3.86
N PRO A 192 -15.68 5.87 4.12
CA PRO A 192 -15.44 7.10 4.89
C PRO A 192 -15.20 6.77 6.36
N LEU A 193 -14.19 7.41 6.94
CA LEU A 193 -13.96 7.42 8.38
C LEU A 193 -14.78 8.55 9.00
N PHE A 194 -15.53 8.25 10.05
CA PHE A 194 -16.31 9.24 10.79
C PHE A 194 -15.80 9.38 12.22
N SER A 195 -15.99 10.56 12.79
CA SER A 195 -15.75 10.84 14.20
C SER A 195 -16.92 11.66 14.75
N PRO A 196 -17.42 11.39 15.96
CA PRO A 196 -18.48 12.19 16.59
C PRO A 196 -18.14 13.68 16.72
N ALA A 197 -16.85 14.02 16.75
CA ALA A 197 -16.38 15.40 16.91
C ALA A 197 -16.36 16.21 15.59
N HIS A 198 -16.66 15.59 14.44
CA HIS A 198 -16.52 16.22 13.13
C HIS A 198 -17.75 15.97 12.27
N VAL A 199 -18.16 16.99 11.49
CA VAL A 199 -19.19 16.85 10.48
C VAL A 199 -18.55 16.36 9.19
N GLY A 200 -18.97 15.18 8.72
CA GLY A 200 -18.46 14.56 7.49
C GLY A 200 -17.30 13.60 7.72
N ALA A 201 -16.76 13.08 6.61
CA ALA A 201 -15.66 12.10 6.67
C ALA A 201 -14.35 12.79 7.06
N ILE A 202 -13.65 12.23 8.05
CA ILE A 202 -12.34 12.72 8.53
C ILE A 202 -11.17 12.04 7.80
N GLY A 203 -11.43 11.10 6.92
CA GLY A 203 -10.42 10.33 6.18
C GLY A 203 -11.09 9.21 5.39
N TRP A 204 -10.31 8.45 4.63
CA TRP A 204 -10.83 7.39 3.77
C TRP A 204 -9.98 6.14 3.85
N VAL A 205 -10.64 5.00 4.03
CA VAL A 205 -10.05 3.66 3.93
C VAL A 205 -10.51 3.04 2.63
N ILE A 206 -9.57 2.73 1.74
CA ILE A 206 -9.85 2.05 0.49
C ILE A 206 -9.50 0.58 0.65
N ASP A 207 -10.52 -0.27 0.59
CA ASP A 207 -10.32 -1.71 0.53
C ASP A 207 -10.22 -2.15 -0.92
N THR A 208 -9.25 -3.02 -1.19
CA THR A 208 -9.02 -3.61 -2.50
C THR A 208 -9.13 -5.14 -2.42
N PRO A 209 -10.34 -5.71 -2.42
CA PRO A 209 -10.53 -7.15 -2.39
C PRO A 209 -9.86 -7.81 -3.60
N GLY A 210 -9.16 -8.93 -3.37
CA GLY A 210 -8.60 -9.75 -4.45
C GLY A 210 -7.32 -9.23 -5.11
N ILE A 211 -6.78 -8.07 -4.71
CA ILE A 211 -5.43 -7.67 -5.15
C ILE A 211 -4.39 -8.57 -4.46
N ARG A 212 -3.68 -9.35 -5.26
CA ARG A 212 -2.62 -10.27 -4.78
C ARG A 212 -1.23 -9.65 -4.88
N ALA A 213 -1.02 -8.78 -5.86
CA ALA A 213 0.16 -7.95 -6.05
C ALA A 213 -0.22 -6.80 -7.01
N PHE A 214 0.54 -5.70 -6.99
CA PHE A 214 0.51 -4.70 -8.05
C PHE A 214 1.48 -5.08 -9.16
N GLY A 215 1.26 -4.58 -10.38
CA GLY A 215 2.16 -4.85 -11.48
C GLY A 215 3.53 -4.24 -11.25
N LEU A 216 4.60 -5.04 -11.37
CA LEU A 216 5.99 -4.59 -11.21
C LEU A 216 6.71 -4.41 -12.57
N SER A 217 6.00 -4.61 -13.67
CA SER A 217 6.47 -4.58 -15.05
C SER A 217 7.17 -3.29 -15.50
N HIS A 218 6.89 -2.16 -14.83
CA HIS A 218 7.37 -0.84 -15.21
C HIS A 218 8.02 -0.07 -14.06
N ILE A 219 8.60 -0.77 -13.08
CA ILE A 219 9.31 -0.11 -11.99
C ILE A 219 10.57 0.57 -12.53
N ASP A 220 10.73 1.83 -12.15
CA ASP A 220 11.98 2.55 -12.31
C ASP A 220 12.83 2.37 -11.04
N PRO A 221 13.97 1.66 -11.10
CA PRO A 221 14.86 1.48 -9.95
C PRO A 221 15.26 2.81 -9.28
N ASN A 222 15.37 3.89 -10.05
CA ASN A 222 15.73 5.20 -9.51
C ASN A 222 14.65 5.75 -8.58
N ARG A 223 13.37 5.41 -8.80
CA ARG A 223 12.29 5.81 -7.90
C ARG A 223 12.34 5.05 -6.58
N ILE A 224 12.76 3.78 -6.59
CA ILE A 224 13.02 3.05 -5.34
C ILE A 224 14.16 3.74 -4.58
N VAL A 225 15.27 4.06 -5.25
CA VAL A 225 16.41 4.75 -4.62
C VAL A 225 16.00 6.12 -4.07
N ALA A 226 15.20 6.89 -4.82
CA ALA A 226 14.72 8.21 -4.41
C ALA A 226 13.83 8.17 -3.16
N ALA A 227 13.17 7.05 -2.88
CA ALA A 227 12.36 6.89 -1.68
C ALA A 227 13.19 6.71 -0.39
N PHE A 228 14.49 6.44 -0.50
CA PHE A 228 15.41 6.38 0.63
C PHE A 228 16.07 7.74 0.79
N GLU A 229 15.44 8.65 1.54
CA GLU A 229 15.89 10.05 1.67
C GLU A 229 17.33 10.21 2.19
N ASP A 230 17.80 9.27 3.02
CA ASP A 230 19.18 9.21 3.52
C ASP A 230 20.18 8.67 2.48
N LEU A 231 19.77 7.70 1.65
CA LEU A 231 20.62 7.07 0.65
C LEU A 231 20.60 7.78 -0.71
N SER A 232 19.50 8.44 -1.06
CA SER A 232 19.31 9.13 -2.34
C SER A 232 20.40 10.17 -2.62
N PRO A 233 20.79 11.05 -1.67
CA PRO A 233 21.90 11.99 -1.88
C PRO A 233 23.25 11.31 -2.14
N ILE A 234 23.49 10.16 -1.51
CA ILE A 234 24.73 9.38 -1.70
C ILE A 234 24.71 8.67 -3.04
N ALA A 235 23.58 8.04 -3.39
CA ALA A 235 23.37 7.40 -4.67
C ALA A 235 23.53 8.37 -5.85
N ALA A 236 23.14 9.64 -5.68
CA ALA A 236 23.33 10.70 -6.68
C ALA A 236 24.81 11.02 -6.97
N THR A 237 25.74 10.64 -6.09
CA THR A 237 27.19 10.78 -6.31
C THR A 237 27.82 9.58 -7.02
N CYS A 238 27.04 8.52 -7.29
CA CYS A 238 27.52 7.39 -8.07
C CYS A 238 27.73 7.78 -9.54
N MET A 239 28.48 6.95 -10.27
CA MET A 239 28.55 7.07 -11.73
C MET A 239 27.16 6.89 -12.36
N THR A 240 26.97 7.48 -13.54
CA THR A 240 25.75 7.33 -14.34
C THR A 240 25.43 5.84 -14.55
N ASN A 241 24.15 5.46 -14.37
CA ASN A 241 23.67 4.07 -14.47
C ASN A 241 24.33 3.08 -13.50
N CYS A 242 24.76 3.54 -12.31
CA CYS A 242 25.20 2.63 -11.26
C CYS A 242 24.07 1.65 -10.91
N ALA A 243 24.35 0.35 -10.97
CA ALA A 243 23.40 -0.69 -10.57
C ALA A 243 23.13 -0.74 -9.05
N HIS A 244 23.78 0.16 -8.29
CA HIS A 244 23.83 0.20 -6.84
C HIS A 244 24.28 -1.13 -6.20
N HIS A 245 24.96 -1.97 -6.97
CA HIS A 245 25.51 -3.26 -6.58
C HIS A 245 27.03 -3.29 -6.82
N GLY A 246 27.80 -3.69 -5.81
CA GLY A 246 29.21 -4.03 -5.95
C GLY A 246 30.19 -2.85 -6.04
N ALA A 247 31.46 -3.21 -6.27
CA ALA A 247 32.61 -2.32 -6.18
C ALA A 247 32.47 -1.04 -7.04
N GLY A 248 32.79 0.11 -6.45
CA GLY A 248 32.68 1.43 -7.09
C GLY A 248 31.34 2.14 -6.86
N CYS A 249 30.38 1.48 -6.21
CA CYS A 249 29.16 2.14 -5.73
C CYS A 249 29.47 3.04 -4.52
N GLN A 250 29.04 4.31 -4.56
CA GLN A 250 29.24 5.23 -3.43
C GLN A 250 28.49 4.78 -2.17
N LEU A 251 27.44 3.99 -2.31
CA LEU A 251 26.74 3.38 -1.18
C LEU A 251 27.64 2.37 -0.43
N ASP A 252 28.52 1.64 -1.11
CA ASP A 252 29.45 0.72 -0.45
C ASP A 252 30.56 1.49 0.28
N ILE A 253 31.05 2.60 -0.30
CA ILE A 253 32.00 3.49 0.36
C ILE A 253 31.38 4.12 1.61
N TRP A 254 30.13 4.55 1.50
CA TRP A 254 29.39 5.12 2.62
C TRP A 254 29.11 4.09 3.72
N ALA A 255 28.82 2.84 3.34
CA ALA A 255 28.60 1.72 4.27
C ALA A 255 29.89 1.22 4.94
N ALA A 256 31.04 1.41 4.31
CA ALA A 256 32.34 1.01 4.85
C ALA A 256 33.37 2.16 4.78
N PRO A 257 33.19 3.23 5.57
CA PRO A 257 34.12 4.36 5.55
C PRO A 257 35.54 3.90 5.91
N ASN A 258 36.53 4.29 5.09
CA ASN A 258 37.93 3.87 5.23
C ASN A 258 38.13 2.33 5.22
N GLY A 259 37.21 1.58 4.62
CA GLY A 259 37.26 0.12 4.57
C GLY A 259 36.78 -0.58 5.85
N VAL A 260 36.28 0.17 6.84
CA VAL A 260 35.68 -0.39 8.06
C VAL A 260 34.17 -0.39 7.91
N VAL A 261 33.55 -1.56 7.97
CA VAL A 261 32.10 -1.72 7.83
C VAL A 261 31.39 -1.08 9.03
N ASP A 262 30.47 -0.16 8.74
CA ASP A 262 29.48 0.32 9.70
C ASP A 262 28.23 -0.56 9.54
N GLU A 263 27.92 -1.36 10.57
CA GLU A 263 26.83 -2.34 10.53
C GLU A 263 25.48 -1.71 10.22
N MET A 264 25.20 -0.52 10.76
CA MET A 264 23.93 0.17 10.55
C MET A 264 23.81 0.65 9.10
N ARG A 265 24.88 1.24 8.55
CA ARG A 265 24.90 1.70 7.16
C ARG A 265 24.88 0.55 6.16
N ALA A 266 25.62 -0.52 6.44
CA ALA A 266 25.61 -1.73 5.64
C ALA A 266 24.21 -2.36 5.61
N ALA A 267 23.52 -2.43 6.75
CA ALA A 267 22.14 -2.88 6.82
C ALA A 267 21.21 -2.00 5.96
N ARG A 268 21.34 -0.66 6.03
CA ARG A 268 20.55 0.27 5.18
C ARG A 268 20.75 0.01 3.69
N VAL A 269 22.00 -0.14 3.25
CA VAL A 269 22.33 -0.43 1.83
C VAL A 269 21.81 -1.81 1.40
N ALA A 270 21.94 -2.82 2.27
CA ALA A 270 21.39 -4.15 2.02
C ALA A 270 19.86 -4.11 1.85
N SER A 271 19.17 -3.31 2.67
CA SER A 271 17.71 -3.17 2.57
C SER A 271 17.27 -2.51 1.26
N LEU A 272 17.98 -1.48 0.77
CA LEU A 272 17.74 -0.91 -0.56
C LEU A 272 17.92 -1.97 -1.66
N ARG A 273 19.01 -2.73 -1.62
CA ARG A 273 19.31 -3.79 -2.60
C ARG A 273 18.25 -4.88 -2.63
N SER A 274 17.77 -5.31 -1.46
CA SER A 274 16.67 -6.28 -1.34
C SER A 274 15.42 -5.81 -2.09
N LEU A 275 15.10 -4.52 -2.08
CA LEU A 275 13.95 -3.98 -2.83
C LEU A 275 14.25 -3.79 -4.32
N LEU A 276 15.48 -3.47 -4.70
CA LEU A 276 15.90 -3.39 -6.10
C LEU A 276 15.88 -4.76 -6.80
N ASP A 277 16.09 -5.84 -6.05
CA ASP A 277 16.07 -7.21 -6.58
C ASP A 277 14.69 -7.87 -6.54
N ALA A 278 13.76 -7.37 -5.70
CA ALA A 278 12.41 -7.92 -5.59
C ALA A 278 11.64 -8.02 -6.94
N PRO A 279 11.76 -7.06 -7.89
CA PRO A 279 11.13 -7.19 -9.21
C PRO A 279 11.75 -8.28 -10.09
N LYS A 280 13.05 -8.58 -9.92
CA LYS A 280 13.75 -9.59 -10.75
C LYS A 280 13.32 -11.01 -10.38
N ALA A 281 13.05 -11.25 -9.11
CA ALA A 281 12.57 -12.54 -8.60
C ALA A 281 11.20 -12.95 -9.16
N GLU A 282 10.45 -12.02 -9.77
CA GLU A 282 9.16 -12.28 -10.43
C GLU A 282 9.32 -12.73 -11.89
N LEU A 283 10.44 -12.44 -12.55
CA LEU A 283 10.73 -12.90 -13.92
C LEU A 283 11.24 -14.35 -13.97
N GLU A 284 11.64 -14.91 -12.83
CA GLU A 284 12.21 -16.25 -12.69
C GLU A 284 11.24 -17.29 -12.11
N GLN A 285 10.00 -16.91 -11.79
CA GLN A 285 8.92 -17.78 -11.27
C GLN A 285 7.77 -17.92 -12.28
#